data_AF-A0A925ZHP0-F1
#
_entry.id   AF-A0A925ZHP0-F1
#
_cell.length_a   1.000
_cell.length_b   1.000
_cell.length_c   1.000
_cell.angle_alpha   90.00
_cell.angle_beta   90.00
_cell.angle_gamma   90.00
#
_symmetry.space_group_name_H-M   'P 1'
#
loop_
_entity.id
_entity.type
_entity.pdbx_description
1 polymer ?
#
loop_
_entity_poly.entity_id
_entity_poly.type
_entity_poly.pdbx_seq_one_letter_code
_entity_poly.pdbx_strand_id
1 'polypeptide(L)'
;MCWRVAVLVVTLLGCVGPTQISAPDPTDDPGRPAAECAADLDCVPAGSKCCDCPAFAVPEGDALHQACVGVLCPLATCSNSTRVACDDGHCVLACIAVECAQSCANGFATDDSGCLSCSCAAPIADGCRDVSACVRVRADCCGRRGR
;
A
#
# COMPACT_ATOMS: atom_id res chain seq x y z
N MET A 1 -13.97 -61.65 -45.72
CA MET A 1 -14.08 -60.33 -46.37
C MET A 1 -13.09 -59.40 -45.69
N CYS A 2 -12.00 -59.08 -46.37
CA CYS A 2 -11.00 -58.13 -45.91
C CYS A 2 -11.54 -56.70 -46.08
N TRP A 3 -11.50 -55.87 -45.04
CA TRP A 3 -11.41 -54.44 -45.28
C TRP A 3 -10.35 -53.81 -44.39
N ARG A 4 -9.29 -53.32 -45.05
CA ARG A 4 -8.29 -52.43 -44.49
C ARG A 4 -8.94 -51.05 -44.34
N VAL A 5 -8.88 -50.45 -43.17
CA VAL A 5 -9.04 -48.99 -43.04
C VAL A 5 -7.83 -48.45 -42.30
N ALA A 6 -7.26 -47.43 -42.93
CA ALA A 6 -5.94 -46.91 -42.72
C ALA A 6 -5.81 -46.12 -41.41
N VAL A 7 -4.62 -46.26 -40.82
CA VAL A 7 -4.13 -45.42 -39.73
C VAL A 7 -3.89 -44.01 -40.27
N LEU A 8 -4.63 -43.02 -39.76
CA LEU A 8 -4.37 -41.60 -39.97
C LEU A 8 -3.58 -41.10 -38.76
N VAL A 9 -2.24 -41.11 -38.89
CA VAL A 9 -1.34 -40.41 -37.96
C VAL A 9 -1.40 -38.93 -38.32
N VAL A 10 -2.16 -38.15 -37.54
CA VAL A 10 -2.11 -36.69 -37.60
C VAL A 10 -1.06 -36.23 -36.59
N THR A 11 0.18 -36.05 -37.06
CA THR A 11 1.21 -35.33 -36.30
C THR A 11 0.87 -33.85 -36.30
N LEU A 12 0.14 -33.40 -35.27
CA LEU A 12 0.05 -31.98 -34.93
C LEU A 12 1.39 -31.57 -34.31
N LEU A 13 2.33 -31.14 -35.16
CA LEU A 13 3.41 -30.24 -34.77
C LEU A 13 2.78 -28.91 -34.35
N GLY A 14 2.36 -28.82 -33.09
CA GLY A 14 2.11 -27.55 -32.42
C GLY A 14 3.45 -26.89 -32.12
N CYS A 15 3.64 -25.68 -32.65
CA CYS A 15 4.80 -24.84 -32.42
C CYS A 15 5.06 -24.62 -30.93
N VAL A 16 6.09 -25.26 -30.40
CA VAL A 16 6.73 -24.86 -29.14
C VAL A 16 7.49 -23.57 -29.42
N GLY A 17 6.84 -22.42 -29.16
CA GLY A 17 7.52 -21.14 -29.14
C GLY A 17 8.55 -21.11 -28.01
N PRO A 18 9.73 -20.49 -28.18
CA PRO A 18 10.69 -20.38 -27.11
C PRO A 18 10.07 -19.59 -25.97
N THR A 19 9.91 -20.23 -24.82
CA THR A 19 9.80 -19.56 -23.53
C THR A 19 11.05 -18.69 -23.39
N GLN A 20 10.89 -17.38 -23.58
CA GLN A 20 11.86 -16.39 -23.12
C GLN A 20 11.88 -16.53 -21.60
N ILE A 21 12.80 -17.36 -21.11
CA ILE A 21 13.31 -17.27 -19.76
C ILE A 21 14.01 -15.92 -19.74
N SER A 22 13.29 -14.87 -19.31
CA SER A 22 13.94 -13.64 -18.91
C SER A 22 14.85 -14.02 -17.74
N ALA A 23 16.12 -14.25 -18.04
CA ALA A 23 17.14 -14.32 -17.02
C ALA A 23 17.04 -13.03 -16.20
N PRO A 24 17.06 -13.10 -14.86
CA PRO A 24 17.19 -11.91 -14.04
C PRO A 24 18.48 -11.20 -14.47
N ASP A 25 18.35 -9.94 -14.89
CA ASP A 25 19.44 -9.09 -15.31
C ASP A 25 20.35 -8.86 -14.08
N PRO A 26 21.62 -9.33 -14.08
CA PRO A 26 22.52 -9.27 -12.94
C PRO A 26 23.19 -7.90 -12.87
N THR A 27 22.42 -6.82 -13.00
CA THR A 27 22.86 -5.52 -12.48
C THR A 27 22.57 -5.49 -10.98
N ASP A 28 23.27 -6.37 -10.26
CA ASP A 28 23.55 -6.24 -8.84
C ASP A 28 24.26 -4.89 -8.66
N ASP A 29 23.52 -3.86 -8.26
CA ASP A 29 24.13 -2.71 -7.61
C ASP A 29 24.52 -3.18 -6.21
N PRO A 30 25.81 -3.37 -5.91
CA PRO A 30 26.26 -3.97 -4.64
C PRO A 30 26.00 -3.05 -3.42
N GLY A 31 25.26 -1.96 -3.59
CA GLY A 31 24.87 -1.04 -2.52
C GLY A 31 23.36 -0.89 -2.31
N ARG A 32 22.48 -1.43 -3.18
CA ARG A 32 21.03 -1.34 -2.95
C ARG A 32 20.58 -2.49 -2.06
N PRO A 33 20.02 -2.23 -0.86
CA PRO A 33 19.43 -3.29 -0.05
C PRO A 33 18.33 -3.98 -0.87
N ALA A 34 18.21 -5.30 -0.72
CA ALA A 34 17.17 -6.07 -1.39
C ALA A 34 15.80 -5.46 -1.07
N ALA A 35 14.94 -5.35 -2.08
CA ALA A 35 13.56 -4.91 -1.89
C ALA A 35 12.88 -5.80 -0.84
N GLU A 36 12.20 -5.17 0.10
CA GLU A 36 11.53 -5.84 1.22
C GLU A 36 10.17 -6.42 0.81
N CYS A 37 9.57 -5.88 -0.26
CA CYS A 37 8.32 -6.34 -0.85
C CYS A 37 8.36 -6.25 -2.38
N ALA A 38 7.53 -7.05 -3.05
CA ALA A 38 7.27 -6.96 -4.49
C ALA A 38 5.81 -6.57 -4.78
N ALA A 39 4.88 -6.82 -3.85
CA ALA A 39 3.47 -6.50 -3.96
C ALA A 39 2.88 -6.07 -2.61
N ASP A 40 1.73 -5.37 -2.64
CA ASP A 40 0.99 -4.94 -1.44
C ASP A 40 0.68 -6.10 -0.47
N LEU A 41 0.54 -7.32 -1.01
CA LEU A 41 0.24 -8.55 -0.25
C LEU A 41 1.44 -9.08 0.56
N ASP A 42 2.67 -8.67 0.23
CA ASP A 42 3.87 -9.05 0.99
C ASP A 42 4.01 -8.23 2.28
N CYS A 43 3.19 -7.18 2.42
CA CYS A 43 3.19 -6.25 3.51
C CYS A 43 2.04 -6.53 4.48
N VAL A 44 2.32 -6.36 5.77
CA VAL A 44 1.37 -6.53 6.85
C VAL A 44 1.33 -5.27 7.72
N PRO A 45 0.13 -4.88 8.21
CA PRO A 45 0.00 -3.70 9.06
C PRO A 45 0.64 -3.97 10.43
N ALA A 46 1.32 -2.96 10.98
CA ALA A 46 2.02 -3.06 12.26
C ALA A 46 1.89 -1.77 13.09
N GLY A 47 2.03 -1.93 14.41
CA GLY A 47 1.98 -0.85 15.40
C GLY A 47 3.13 -0.96 16.40
N SER A 48 3.27 0.03 17.29
CA SER A 48 4.28 0.00 18.36
C SER A 48 4.13 -1.17 19.33
N LYS A 49 2.91 -1.72 19.41
CA LYS A 49 2.56 -2.93 20.15
C LYS A 49 1.59 -3.74 19.31
N CYS A 50 1.48 -5.03 19.61
CA CYS A 50 0.61 -5.95 18.86
C CYS A 50 -0.87 -5.55 18.83
N CYS A 51 -1.34 -4.80 19.83
CA CYS A 51 -2.73 -4.35 19.93
C CYS A 51 -2.90 -2.84 19.75
N ASP A 52 -1.84 -2.13 19.36
CA ASP A 52 -1.97 -0.73 18.95
C ASP A 52 -2.53 -0.69 17.52
N CYS A 53 -3.20 0.40 17.18
CA CYS A 53 -3.64 0.61 15.80
C CYS A 53 -2.44 0.67 14.85
N PRO A 54 -2.63 0.24 13.59
CA PRO A 54 -1.55 0.24 12.64
C PRO A 54 -1.07 1.67 12.37
N ALA A 55 0.22 1.87 12.54
CA ALA A 55 0.91 3.14 12.31
C ALA A 55 1.96 3.03 11.19
N PHE A 56 2.35 1.80 10.83
CA PHE A 56 3.28 1.51 9.75
C PHE A 56 2.97 0.13 9.13
N ALA A 57 3.72 -0.25 8.10
CA ALA A 57 3.65 -1.57 7.49
C ALA A 57 5.04 -2.21 7.50
N VAL A 58 5.10 -3.52 7.61
CA VAL A 58 6.34 -4.31 7.58
C VAL A 58 6.16 -5.50 6.65
N PRO A 59 7.24 -6.15 6.18
CA PRO A 59 7.13 -7.42 5.47
C PRO A 59 6.54 -8.53 6.35
N GLU A 60 5.86 -9.52 5.75
CA GLU A 60 5.28 -10.67 6.49
C GLU A 60 6.32 -11.45 7.33
N GLY A 61 7.58 -11.48 6.87
CA GLY A 61 8.70 -12.13 7.57
C GLY A 61 9.33 -11.30 8.69
N ASP A 62 8.88 -10.07 8.92
CA ASP A 62 9.53 -9.16 9.88
C ASP A 62 9.40 -9.65 11.33
N ALA A 63 10.46 -9.45 12.11
CA ALA A 63 10.52 -9.89 13.51
C ALA A 63 9.40 -9.29 14.38
N LEU A 64 8.98 -8.05 14.09
CA LEU A 64 7.91 -7.38 14.82
C LEU A 64 6.53 -7.99 14.49
N HIS A 65 6.29 -8.32 13.21
CA HIS A 65 5.07 -9.06 12.84
C HIS A 65 5.05 -10.43 13.51
N GLN A 66 6.15 -11.19 13.39
CA GLN A 66 6.27 -12.53 13.97
C GLN A 66 6.11 -12.53 15.50
N ALA A 67 6.57 -11.49 16.19
CA ALA A 67 6.36 -11.33 17.63
C ALA A 67 4.89 -11.15 18.03
N CYS A 68 4.03 -10.72 17.11
CA CYS A 68 2.61 -10.47 17.35
C CYS A 68 1.68 -11.57 16.80
N VAL A 69 2.19 -12.52 16.01
CA VAL A 69 1.41 -13.65 15.50
C VAL A 69 0.84 -14.46 16.68
N GLY A 70 -0.48 -14.61 16.70
CA GLY A 70 -1.20 -15.35 17.74
C GLY A 70 -1.54 -14.55 19.00
N VAL A 71 -1.18 -13.27 19.08
CA VAL A 71 -1.63 -12.38 20.15
C VAL A 71 -3.11 -12.07 19.97
N LEU A 72 -3.93 -12.38 20.97
CA LEU A 72 -5.35 -12.06 20.99
C LEU A 72 -5.56 -10.65 21.52
N CYS A 73 -5.84 -9.71 20.61
CA CYS A 73 -6.17 -8.34 20.98
C CYS A 73 -7.68 -8.18 21.24
N PRO A 74 -8.09 -7.35 22.22
CA PRO A 74 -9.47 -6.89 22.28
C PRO A 74 -9.78 -6.16 20.97
N LEU A 75 -11.04 -6.26 20.50
CA LEU A 75 -11.49 -5.59 19.28
C LEU A 75 -11.14 -4.10 19.34
N ALA A 76 -10.06 -3.72 18.68
CA ALA A 76 -9.60 -2.34 18.67
C ALA A 76 -10.52 -1.55 17.75
N THR A 77 -10.97 -0.37 18.21
CA THR A 77 -11.73 0.60 17.41
C THR A 77 -10.79 1.40 16.52
N CYS A 78 -9.93 0.73 15.76
CA CYS A 78 -9.03 1.41 14.86
C CYS A 78 -9.78 1.92 13.64
N SER A 79 -9.32 3.06 13.13
CA SER A 79 -9.82 3.61 11.88
C SER A 79 -9.39 2.72 10.71
N ASN A 80 -10.31 2.39 9.82
CA ASN A 80 -10.05 1.57 8.64
C ASN A 80 -9.69 2.42 7.41
N SER A 81 -9.14 3.62 7.62
CA SER A 81 -8.76 4.55 6.55
C SER A 81 -7.37 4.30 5.98
N THR A 82 -6.70 3.25 6.43
CA THR A 82 -5.35 2.88 5.97
C THR A 82 -5.36 1.54 5.25
N ARG A 83 -4.39 1.38 4.34
CA ARG A 83 -4.06 0.12 3.66
C ARG A 83 -2.56 -0.05 3.65
N VAL A 84 -2.11 -1.30 3.63
CA VAL A 84 -0.73 -1.61 3.30
C VAL A 84 -0.49 -1.42 1.80
N ALA A 85 0.71 -0.96 1.45
CA ALA A 85 1.16 -0.86 0.07
C ALA A 85 2.66 -1.17 -0.01
N CYS A 86 3.08 -1.73 -1.14
CA CYS A 86 4.48 -1.83 -1.49
C CYS A 86 4.86 -0.64 -2.39
N ASP A 87 5.66 0.28 -1.87
CA ASP A 87 6.12 1.48 -2.59
C ASP A 87 7.64 1.42 -2.77
N ASP A 88 8.10 1.33 -4.03
CA ASP A 88 9.51 1.20 -4.41
C ASP A 88 10.29 0.10 -3.65
N GLY A 89 9.63 -1.02 -3.36
CA GLY A 89 10.21 -2.15 -2.62
C GLY A 89 10.20 -1.99 -1.11
N HIS A 90 9.46 -1.01 -0.58
CA HIS A 90 9.29 -0.79 0.86
C HIS A 90 7.82 -0.91 1.26
N CYS A 91 7.58 -1.60 2.37
CA CYS A 91 6.24 -1.67 2.94
C CYS A 91 5.88 -0.33 3.60
N VAL A 92 4.79 0.28 3.16
CA VAL A 92 4.28 1.54 3.69
C VAL A 92 2.81 1.42 4.08
N LEU A 93 2.41 2.21 5.08
CA LEU A 93 1.01 2.39 5.42
C LEU A 93 0.47 3.61 4.65
N ALA A 94 -0.41 3.36 3.69
CA ALA A 94 -1.00 4.38 2.82
C ALA A 94 -2.44 4.68 3.24
N CYS A 95 -2.87 5.94 3.05
CA CYS A 95 -4.27 6.29 3.25
C CYS A 95 -5.13 5.79 2.09
N ILE A 96 -6.30 5.25 2.41
CA ILE A 96 -7.33 4.93 1.43
C ILE A 96 -7.91 6.26 0.92
N ALA A 97 -8.05 6.37 -0.40
CA ALA A 97 -8.73 7.51 -0.99
C ALA A 97 -10.21 7.50 -0.59
N VAL A 98 -10.66 8.56 0.07
CA VAL A 98 -12.03 8.68 0.55
C VAL A 98 -12.79 9.67 -0.34
N GLU A 99 -13.91 9.22 -0.90
CA GLU A 99 -14.83 10.09 -1.64
C GLU A 99 -15.99 10.50 -0.72
N CYS A 100 -15.99 11.75 -0.29
CA CYS A 100 -17.01 12.26 0.62
C CYS A 100 -18.06 13.07 -0.15
N ALA A 101 -19.33 12.83 0.15
CA ALA A 101 -20.46 13.53 -0.51
C ALA A 101 -20.61 15.00 -0.09
N GLN A 102 -19.92 15.42 0.97
CA GLN A 102 -20.01 16.76 1.54
C GLN A 102 -18.75 17.57 1.33
N SER A 103 -18.90 18.89 1.20
CA SER A 103 -17.78 19.84 1.24
C SER A 103 -17.63 20.41 2.64
N CYS A 104 -16.42 20.37 3.19
CA CYS A 104 -16.11 20.95 4.49
C CYS A 104 -15.39 22.30 4.34
N ALA A 105 -15.89 23.35 5.00
CA ALA A 105 -15.34 24.70 4.89
C ALA A 105 -13.88 24.81 5.39
N ASN A 106 -13.52 24.00 6.38
CA ASN A 106 -12.17 23.94 6.96
C ASN A 106 -11.40 22.68 6.52
N GLY A 107 -11.86 22.00 5.46
CA GLY A 107 -11.31 20.70 5.08
C GLY A 107 -11.83 19.53 5.93
N PHE A 108 -11.33 18.35 5.61
CA PHE A 108 -11.72 17.09 6.24
C PHE A 108 -10.87 16.81 7.48
N ALA A 109 -11.48 16.20 8.49
CA ALA A 109 -10.79 15.77 9.70
C ALA A 109 -9.90 14.57 9.41
N THR A 110 -8.74 14.51 10.05
CA THR A 110 -7.86 13.34 10.04
C THR A 110 -8.15 12.41 11.21
N ASP A 111 -8.02 11.11 11.00
CA ASP A 111 -8.04 10.11 12.07
C ASP A 111 -6.68 9.97 12.77
N ASP A 112 -6.61 9.04 13.73
CA ASP A 112 -5.40 8.76 14.51
C ASP A 112 -4.22 8.26 13.65
N SER A 113 -4.50 7.74 12.46
CA SER A 113 -3.48 7.35 11.48
C SER A 113 -3.04 8.51 10.58
N GLY A 114 -3.62 9.70 10.75
CA GLY A 114 -3.36 10.88 9.93
C GLY A 114 -4.05 10.85 8.56
N CYS A 115 -4.99 9.93 8.34
CA CYS A 115 -5.74 9.82 7.10
C CYS A 115 -7.02 10.63 7.14
N LEU A 116 -7.41 11.20 5.99
CA LEU A 116 -8.63 11.98 5.89
C LEU A 116 -9.86 11.09 6.12
N SER A 117 -10.86 11.64 6.80
CA SER A 117 -12.15 11.03 7.04
C SER A 117 -13.27 11.91 6.48
N CYS A 118 -14.48 11.37 6.29
CA CYS A 118 -15.62 12.19 5.83
C CYS A 118 -16.25 13.10 6.91
N SER A 119 -15.58 13.27 8.04
CA SER A 119 -15.94 14.25 9.05
C SER A 119 -15.30 15.60 8.73
N CYS A 120 -15.97 16.71 9.03
CA CYS A 120 -15.38 18.03 8.84
C CYS A 120 -14.43 18.40 9.98
N ALA A 121 -13.31 19.03 9.64
CA ALA A 121 -12.39 19.57 10.64
C ALA A 121 -13.04 20.73 11.42
N ALA A 122 -12.75 20.78 12.72
CA ALA A 122 -13.12 21.92 13.55
C ALA A 122 -12.41 23.19 13.05
N PRO A 123 -13.01 24.39 13.22
CA PRO A 123 -12.33 25.63 12.91
C PRO A 123 -11.07 25.78 13.78
N ILE A 124 -9.92 26.01 13.14
CA ILE A 124 -8.67 26.28 13.86
C ILE A 124 -8.79 27.67 14.49
N ALA A 125 -8.96 27.73 15.81
CA ALA A 125 -9.18 28.99 16.54
C ALA A 125 -7.96 29.93 16.50
N ASP A 126 -6.76 29.39 16.27
CA ASP A 126 -5.51 30.13 16.16
C ASP A 126 -4.79 29.74 14.87
N GLY A 127 -4.86 30.61 13.87
CA GLY A 127 -4.40 30.33 12.50
C GLY A 127 -2.97 29.78 12.41
N CYS A 128 -2.70 29.04 11.33
CA CYS A 128 -1.38 28.49 10.99
C CYS A 128 -0.29 29.57 11.04
N ARG A 129 0.41 29.67 12.18
CA ARG A 129 1.53 30.59 12.35
C ARG A 129 2.86 29.98 11.94
N ASP A 130 2.94 28.67 11.88
CA ASP A 130 4.18 27.94 11.59
C ASP A 130 4.03 27.05 10.36
N VAL A 131 4.91 27.26 9.38
CA VAL A 131 4.96 26.52 8.10
C VAL A 131 5.21 25.02 8.26
N SER A 132 5.68 24.58 9.43
CA SER A 132 5.80 23.17 9.79
C SER A 132 4.46 22.49 10.11
N ALA A 133 3.39 23.26 10.30
CA ALA A 133 2.03 22.73 10.52
C ALA A 133 1.30 22.38 9.21
N CYS A 134 1.87 22.70 8.04
CA CYS A 134 1.25 22.50 6.73
C CYS A 134 1.86 21.28 6.03
N VAL A 135 1.40 20.07 6.35
CA VAL A 135 2.14 18.88 5.91
C VAL A 135 1.72 18.32 4.56
N ARG A 136 0.50 18.51 4.01
CA ARG A 136 0.16 17.68 2.82
C ARG A 136 -0.64 18.25 1.65
N VAL A 137 -1.28 19.43 1.70
CA VAL A 137 -1.82 20.05 0.45
C VAL A 137 -2.03 21.56 0.53
N ARG A 138 -1.98 22.19 -0.65
CA ARG A 138 -2.12 23.63 -0.96
C ARG A 138 -3.44 24.31 -0.51
N ALA A 139 -4.37 23.56 0.08
CA ALA A 139 -5.55 24.10 0.75
C ALA A 139 -5.23 24.58 2.17
N ASP A 140 -4.13 24.12 2.77
CA ASP A 140 -3.65 24.53 4.09
C ASP A 140 -2.65 25.70 4.00
N CYS A 141 -3.13 26.82 3.44
CA CYS A 141 -2.57 28.19 3.50
C CYS A 141 -1.64 28.69 2.35
N CYS A 142 -2.12 29.81 1.78
CA CYS A 142 -1.48 30.80 0.90
C CYS A 142 -1.33 30.44 -0.60
N GLY A 143 -2.00 31.13 -1.54
CA GLY A 143 -2.28 32.56 -1.56
C GLY A 143 -0.99 33.35 -1.73
N ARG A 144 -0.42 33.40 -2.93
CA ARG A 144 0.58 34.42 -3.27
C ARG A 144 -0.11 35.79 -3.21
N ARG A 145 0.30 36.65 -2.27
CA ARG A 145 0.14 38.10 -2.43
C ARG A 145 1.42 38.82 -2.02
N GLY A 146 2.05 39.43 -3.04
CA GLY A 146 2.99 40.55 -2.95
C GLY A 146 4.41 40.19 -2.49
N ARG A 147 5.47 40.84 -2.96
CA ARG A 147 5.65 41.87 -4.00
C ARG A 147 7.14 41.87 -4.35
#